data_AF-A0A9W7YAH0-F1
#
_entry.id   AF-A0A9W7YAH0-F1
#
_cell.length_a   1.000
_cell.length_b   1.000
_cell.length_c   1.000
_cell.angle_alpha   90.00
_cell.angle_beta   90.00
_cell.angle_gamma   90.00
#
_symmetry.space_group_name_H-M   'P 1'
#
loop_
_entity.id
_entity.type
_entity.pdbx_description
1 polymer ?
#
loop_
_entity_poly.entity_id
_entity_poly.type
_entity_poly.pdbx_seq_one_letter_code
_entity_poly.pdbx_strand_id
1 'polypeptide(L)'
;SLVPDAVRVLDIEFSREPLATARALGVSNEQMRSIIQASPHTRSVLKVSRILQVRPKGVDSLEIGDIVIGVNGSTIGHIDDVACFYDCDSVNLTVIRRGEELSLAIPVLPLRGTATRRVVHWAGMYLQEPYQRILQQATRVTSQVFNFMYIHGGPAVLESHHSNMFITEISGEPVQTLDDVVRIASKLKSNGLAEFNNKVANNEMFANGAMPGCDVKIRTVLLNGEDVIKTIRTNDHYFPAWQLTRGPRIDDEWIVEEL
;
A
#
# COMPACT_ATOMS: atom_id res chain seq x y z
N SER A 1 17.52 -15.70 10.22
CA SER A 1 16.18 -15.29 9.76
C SER A 1 16.37 -14.46 8.50
N LEU A 2 15.64 -14.76 7.42
CA LEU A 2 15.65 -13.92 6.22
C LEU A 2 15.02 -12.58 6.60
N VAL A 3 15.80 -11.51 6.54
CA VAL A 3 15.29 -10.16 6.75
C VAL A 3 14.72 -9.71 5.41
N PRO A 4 13.38 -9.54 5.28
CA PRO A 4 12.77 -9.05 4.04
C PRO A 4 13.33 -7.68 3.60
N ASP A 5 13.91 -6.93 4.54
CA ASP A 5 14.45 -5.58 4.34
C ASP A 5 15.74 -5.56 3.47
N ALA A 6 16.34 -6.71 3.17
CA ALA A 6 17.48 -6.79 2.24
C ALA A 6 17.05 -6.71 0.76
N VAL A 7 15.78 -7.06 0.47
CA VAL A 7 15.25 -7.04 -0.89
C VAL A 7 14.82 -5.63 -1.23
N ARG A 8 15.36 -5.12 -2.34
CA ARG A 8 15.02 -3.81 -2.89
C ARG A 8 14.42 -3.94 -4.28
N VAL A 9 13.52 -3.03 -4.62
CA VAL A 9 12.77 -3.03 -5.87
C VAL A 9 12.83 -1.67 -6.54
N LEU A 10 12.64 -1.66 -7.86
CA LEU A 10 12.58 -0.44 -8.65
C LEU A 10 11.31 0.37 -8.42
N ASP A 11 10.22 -0.24 -7.96
CA ASP A 11 8.88 0.39 -7.85
C ASP A 11 8.40 0.98 -9.21
N ILE A 12 8.56 0.17 -10.26
CA ILE A 12 8.23 0.46 -11.66
C ILE A 12 7.42 -0.71 -12.22
N GLU A 13 6.39 -0.39 -12.99
CA GLU A 13 5.70 -1.39 -13.80
C GLU A 13 6.25 -1.38 -15.22
N PHE A 14 6.49 -2.59 -15.71
CA PHE A 14 6.93 -2.84 -17.08
C PHE A 14 5.81 -3.54 -17.86
N SER A 15 5.60 -3.06 -19.07
CA SER A 15 4.88 -3.79 -20.11
C SER A 15 5.88 -4.52 -21.00
N ARG A 16 5.47 -5.66 -21.56
CA ARG A 16 6.27 -6.35 -22.58
C ARG A 16 5.97 -5.75 -23.93
N GLU A 17 7.00 -5.21 -24.58
CA GLU A 17 6.89 -4.65 -25.93
C GLU A 17 7.57 -5.62 -26.92
N PRO A 18 6.86 -6.16 -27.93
CA PRO A 18 7.47 -7.05 -28.91
C PRO A 18 8.66 -6.42 -29.62
N LEU A 19 9.68 -7.22 -29.91
CA LEU A 19 10.90 -6.79 -30.61
C LEU A 19 10.61 -6.05 -31.93
N ALA A 20 9.60 -6.49 -32.69
CA ALA A 20 9.20 -5.84 -33.92
C ALA A 20 8.74 -4.38 -33.71
N THR A 21 7.98 -4.13 -32.64
CA THR A 21 7.51 -2.79 -32.26
C THR A 21 8.63 -1.97 -31.62
N ALA A 22 9.47 -2.59 -30.78
CA ALA A 22 10.61 -1.93 -30.15
C ALA A 22 11.55 -1.29 -31.18
N ARG A 23 11.76 -1.95 -32.33
CA ARG A 23 12.50 -1.38 -33.45
C ARG A 23 11.89 -0.08 -33.99
N ALA A 24 10.55 -0.02 -34.09
CA ALA A 24 9.85 1.20 -34.51
C ALA A 24 9.92 2.31 -33.44
N LEU A 25 10.14 1.95 -32.18
CA LEU A 25 10.31 2.87 -31.06
C LEU A 25 11.76 3.34 -30.87
N GLY A 26 12.67 2.94 -31.75
CA GLY A 26 14.05 3.43 -31.79
C GLY A 26 15.12 2.48 -31.26
N VAL A 27 14.78 1.24 -30.92
CA VAL A 27 15.81 0.23 -30.58
C VAL A 27 16.55 -0.18 -31.86
N SER A 28 17.86 0.06 -31.90
CA SER A 28 18.70 -0.19 -33.07
C SER A 28 18.91 -1.69 -33.34
N ASN A 29 19.27 -2.05 -34.57
CA ASN A 29 19.57 -3.45 -34.92
C ASN A 29 20.75 -4.03 -34.11
N GLU A 30 21.69 -3.20 -33.69
CA GLU A 30 22.83 -3.61 -32.86
C GLU A 30 22.35 -3.98 -31.46
N GLN A 31 21.59 -3.09 -30.80
CA GLN A 31 21.00 -3.36 -29.48
C GLN A 31 20.09 -4.59 -29.50
N MET A 32 19.29 -4.75 -30.56
CA MET A 32 18.44 -5.92 -30.75
C MET A 32 19.24 -7.22 -30.82
N ARG A 33 20.39 -7.21 -31.50
CA ARG A 33 21.30 -8.37 -31.54
C ARG A 33 21.87 -8.65 -30.16
N SER A 34 22.31 -7.63 -29.42
CA SER A 34 22.81 -7.78 -28.05
C SER A 34 21.76 -8.41 -27.13
N ILE A 35 20.50 -7.96 -27.22
CA ILE A 35 19.37 -8.50 -26.43
C ILE A 35 19.10 -9.96 -26.79
N ILE A 36 19.04 -10.30 -28.08
CA ILE A 36 18.82 -11.68 -28.55
C ILE A 36 20.01 -12.58 -28.17
N GLN A 37 21.23 -12.06 -28.19
CA GLN A 37 22.43 -12.81 -27.79
C GLN A 37 22.45 -13.08 -26.28
N ALA A 38 22.07 -12.09 -25.47
CA ALA A 38 21.96 -12.25 -24.02
C ALA A 38 20.80 -13.18 -23.62
N SER A 39 19.70 -13.16 -24.37
CA SER A 39 18.52 -14.01 -24.13
C SER A 39 17.91 -14.54 -25.44
N PRO A 40 18.35 -15.71 -25.94
CA PRO A 40 17.95 -16.25 -27.25
C PRO A 40 16.46 -16.51 -27.43
N HIS A 41 15.75 -16.76 -26.33
CA HIS A 41 14.32 -17.01 -26.34
C HIS A 41 13.47 -15.75 -26.13
N THR A 42 14.08 -14.59 -25.90
CA THR A 42 13.31 -13.38 -25.68
C THR A 42 12.65 -12.91 -26.97
N ARG A 43 11.40 -12.48 -26.84
CA ARG A 43 10.57 -11.97 -27.94
C ARG A 43 10.09 -10.55 -27.71
N SER A 44 10.44 -9.97 -26.57
CA SER A 44 10.01 -8.65 -26.14
C SER A 44 11.08 -7.98 -25.29
N VAL A 45 11.03 -6.65 -25.26
CA VAL A 45 11.76 -5.81 -24.30
C VAL A 45 10.82 -5.31 -23.21
N LEU A 46 11.39 -4.80 -22.12
CA LEU A 46 10.64 -4.18 -21.05
C LEU A 46 10.46 -2.70 -21.34
N LYS A 47 9.21 -2.25 -21.45
CA LYS A 47 8.85 -0.85 -21.62
C LYS A 47 8.18 -0.33 -20.36
N VAL A 48 8.68 0.78 -19.81
CA VAL A 48 8.13 1.43 -18.62
C VAL A 48 6.69 1.84 -18.89
N SER A 49 5.74 1.23 -18.18
CA SER A 49 4.31 1.53 -18.31
C SER A 49 3.81 2.44 -17.20
N ARG A 50 4.39 2.32 -16.00
CA ARG A 50 4.01 3.16 -14.85
C ARG A 50 5.14 3.30 -13.84
N ILE A 51 5.19 4.46 -13.19
CA ILE A 51 6.10 4.76 -12.08
C ILE A 51 5.24 4.96 -10.83
N LEU A 52 5.45 4.14 -9.81
CA LEU A 52 4.48 3.95 -8.72
C LEU A 52 4.54 5.02 -7.63
N GLN A 53 5.66 5.75 -7.49
CA GLN A 53 5.84 6.76 -6.45
C GLN A 53 6.47 8.06 -6.95
N VAL A 54 6.22 9.13 -6.17
CA VAL A 54 6.99 10.38 -6.22
C VAL A 54 8.42 10.06 -5.80
N ARG A 55 9.27 9.80 -6.80
CA ARG A 55 10.72 9.69 -6.60
C ARG A 55 11.27 11.03 -6.11
N PRO A 56 12.37 11.04 -5.34
CA PRO A 56 13.07 12.27 -5.05
C PRO A 56 13.32 13.06 -6.34
N LYS A 57 12.88 14.32 -6.39
CA LYS A 57 13.12 15.20 -7.55
C LYS A 57 14.62 15.46 -7.69
N GLY A 58 15.17 15.35 -8.90
CA GLY A 58 16.53 15.84 -9.21
C GLY A 58 17.56 14.79 -9.66
N VAL A 59 17.16 13.56 -9.96
CA VAL A 59 18.02 12.54 -10.60
C VAL A 59 17.39 12.18 -11.95
N ASP A 60 18.18 12.11 -13.02
CA ASP A 60 17.75 11.83 -14.40
C ASP A 60 16.66 10.76 -14.44
N SER A 61 15.41 11.22 -14.58
CA SER A 61 14.25 10.43 -14.23
C SER A 61 13.91 9.49 -15.37
N LEU A 62 13.70 8.22 -15.03
CA LEU A 62 13.01 7.28 -15.89
C LEU A 62 11.64 7.87 -16.31
N GLU A 63 11.28 7.73 -17.57
CA GLU A 63 10.03 8.21 -18.14
C GLU A 63 9.13 7.05 -18.57
N ILE A 64 7.82 7.29 -18.57
CA ILE A 64 6.86 6.35 -19.17
C ILE A 64 7.18 6.25 -20.67
N GLY A 65 7.31 5.02 -21.16
CA GLY A 65 7.68 4.72 -22.54
C GLY A 65 9.16 4.38 -22.76
N ASP A 66 10.03 4.62 -21.77
CA ASP A 66 11.42 4.16 -21.85
C ASP A 66 11.49 2.65 -22.02
N ILE A 67 12.38 2.20 -22.90
CA ILE A 67 12.66 0.78 -23.11
C ILE A 67 13.93 0.43 -22.36
N VAL A 68 13.84 -0.43 -21.36
CA VAL A 68 15.00 -0.88 -20.59
C VAL A 68 15.68 -2.02 -21.33
N ILE A 69 16.97 -1.84 -21.64
CA ILE A 69 17.79 -2.82 -22.37
C ILE A 69 18.99 -3.31 -21.55
N GLY A 70 19.31 -2.65 -20.44
CA GLY A 70 20.38 -3.09 -19.56
C GLY A 70 20.24 -2.60 -18.12
N VAL A 71 20.94 -3.29 -17.22
CA VAL A 71 21.09 -2.92 -15.80
C VAL A 71 22.53 -3.17 -15.37
N ASN A 72 23.15 -2.18 -14.71
CA ASN A 72 24.53 -2.22 -14.21
C ASN A 72 25.54 -2.71 -15.28
N GLY A 73 25.38 -2.24 -16.52
CA GLY A 73 26.24 -2.59 -17.66
C GLY A 73 25.98 -3.97 -18.29
N SER A 74 25.02 -4.74 -17.77
CA SER A 74 24.61 -6.03 -18.34
C SER A 74 23.33 -5.87 -19.15
N THR A 75 23.28 -6.45 -20.35
CA THR A 75 22.06 -6.49 -21.17
C THR A 75 21.00 -7.37 -20.49
N ILE A 76 19.77 -6.87 -20.42
CA ILE A 76 18.64 -7.62 -19.86
C ILE A 76 17.79 -8.26 -20.96
N GLY A 77 17.15 -9.38 -20.63
CA GLY A 77 16.25 -10.10 -21.53
C GLY A 77 14.97 -10.62 -20.87
N HIS A 78 14.89 -10.61 -19.55
CA HIS A 78 13.72 -11.05 -18.79
C HIS A 78 13.36 -10.06 -17.68
N ILE A 79 12.11 -10.14 -17.18
CA ILE A 79 11.65 -9.31 -16.06
C ILE A 79 12.44 -9.58 -14.79
N ASP A 80 12.93 -10.81 -14.61
CA ASP A 80 13.69 -11.23 -13.43
C ASP A 80 15.01 -10.48 -13.29
N ASP A 81 15.59 -10.03 -14.40
CA ASP A 81 16.85 -9.27 -14.43
C ASP A 81 16.71 -7.90 -13.72
N VAL A 82 15.48 -7.40 -13.57
CA VAL A 82 15.17 -6.12 -12.92
C VAL A 82 14.14 -6.25 -11.79
N ALA A 83 13.80 -7.48 -11.39
CA ALA A 83 12.74 -7.73 -10.41
C ALA A 83 13.16 -7.37 -8.98
N CYS A 84 14.41 -7.67 -8.60
CA CYS A 84 14.91 -7.42 -7.26
C CYS A 84 16.41 -7.13 -7.23
N PHE A 85 16.82 -6.39 -6.21
CA PHE A 85 18.20 -5.98 -5.98
C PHE A 85 18.56 -6.15 -4.51
N TYR A 86 19.85 -6.35 -4.23
CA TYR A 86 20.39 -6.59 -2.90
C TYR A 86 21.62 -5.69 -2.69
N ASP A 87 21.84 -5.25 -1.45
CA ASP A 87 23.04 -4.52 -1.02
C ASP A 87 23.40 -3.28 -1.86
N CYS A 88 22.41 -2.63 -2.48
CA CYS A 88 22.61 -1.39 -3.25
C CYS A 88 21.48 -0.38 -3.03
N ASP A 89 21.80 0.91 -3.11
CA ASP A 89 20.82 2.00 -3.01
C ASP A 89 20.29 2.48 -4.36
N SER A 90 21.02 2.18 -5.43
CA SER A 90 20.67 2.54 -6.79
C SER A 90 21.24 1.55 -7.79
N VAL A 91 20.62 1.50 -8.96
CA VAL A 91 21.08 0.73 -10.12
C VAL A 91 21.20 1.63 -11.33
N ASN A 92 22.13 1.34 -12.23
CA ASN A 92 22.27 2.07 -13.47
C ASN A 92 21.47 1.36 -14.56
N LEU A 93 20.35 1.93 -15.01
CA LEU A 93 19.58 1.40 -16.12
C LEU A 93 20.08 1.97 -17.44
N THR A 94 20.30 1.09 -18.42
CA THR A 94 20.48 1.47 -19.81
C THR A 94 19.12 1.46 -20.48
N VAL A 95 18.65 2.62 -20.93
CA VAL A 95 17.33 2.77 -21.53
C VAL A 95 17.41 3.39 -22.92
N ILE A 96 16.44 3.04 -23.78
CA ILE A 96 16.22 3.69 -25.06
C ILE A 96 15.05 4.66 -24.90
N ARG A 97 15.33 5.95 -25.09
CA ARG A 97 14.35 7.03 -25.09
C ARG A 97 14.41 7.73 -26.43
N ARG A 98 13.33 7.66 -27.21
CA ARG A 98 13.23 8.31 -28.53
C ARG A 98 14.39 7.94 -29.48
N GLY A 99 14.91 6.72 -29.38
CA GLY A 99 16.01 6.21 -30.20
C GLY A 99 17.42 6.52 -29.67
N GLU A 100 17.54 7.27 -28.58
CA GLU A 100 18.82 7.52 -27.92
C GLU A 100 19.01 6.60 -26.73
N GLU A 101 20.24 6.10 -26.57
CA GLU A 101 20.63 5.31 -25.40
C GLU A 101 21.05 6.22 -24.27
N LEU A 102 20.40 6.06 -23.11
CA LEU A 102 20.64 6.82 -21.90
C LEU A 102 21.05 5.88 -20.77
N SER A 103 21.98 6.33 -19.93
CA SER A 103 22.39 5.67 -18.70
C SER A 103 21.79 6.43 -17.52
N LEU A 104 20.86 5.81 -16.80
CA LEU A 104 20.09 6.46 -15.73
C LEU A 104 20.37 5.80 -14.38
N ALA A 105 20.82 6.59 -13.40
CA ALA A 105 20.96 6.12 -12.02
C ALA A 105 19.59 6.13 -11.32
N ILE A 106 19.00 4.94 -11.14
CA ILE A 106 17.66 4.77 -10.58
C ILE A 106 17.77 4.29 -9.12
N PRO A 107 17.16 4.98 -8.15
CA PRO A 107 17.12 4.51 -6.78
C PRO A 107 16.26 3.25 -6.67
N VAL A 108 16.73 2.28 -5.87
CA VAL A 108 15.97 1.09 -5.49
C VAL A 108 15.50 1.22 -4.05
N LEU A 109 14.24 0.88 -3.82
CA LEU A 109 13.58 1.07 -2.54
C LEU A 109 13.46 -0.26 -1.80
N PRO A 110 13.61 -0.28 -0.47
CA PRO A 110 13.25 -1.45 0.32
C PRO A 110 11.81 -1.87 0.03
N LEU A 111 11.56 -3.17 -0.03
CA LEU A 111 10.22 -3.69 -0.22
C LEU A 111 9.33 -3.26 0.97
N ARG A 112 8.29 -2.46 0.71
CA ARG A 112 7.42 -1.90 1.75
C ARG A 112 6.34 -2.88 2.20
N GLY A 113 6.04 -2.87 3.50
CA GLY A 113 4.92 -3.65 4.06
C GLY A 113 5.09 -5.16 3.90
N THR A 114 6.34 -5.65 3.83
CA THR A 114 6.67 -7.08 3.74
C THR A 114 6.27 -7.87 4.98
N ALA A 115 6.05 -7.19 6.10
CA ALA A 115 5.62 -7.79 7.34
C ALA A 115 4.78 -6.77 8.11
N THR A 116 3.45 -6.90 8.13
CA THR A 116 2.56 -6.07 8.95
C THR A 116 2.99 -6.16 10.41
N ARG A 117 3.32 -5.02 11.02
CA ARG A 117 3.77 -4.93 12.43
C ARG A 117 2.72 -4.35 13.36
N ARG A 118 1.68 -3.73 12.79
CA ARG A 118 0.59 -3.13 13.53
C ARG A 118 -0.72 -3.29 12.79
N VAL A 119 -1.75 -3.68 13.53
CA VAL A 119 -3.14 -3.69 13.06
C VAL A 119 -3.96 -2.97 14.11
N VAL A 120 -4.79 -2.02 13.69
CA VAL A 120 -5.76 -1.36 14.55
C VAL A 120 -7.14 -1.83 14.14
N HIS A 121 -7.90 -2.36 15.09
CA HIS A 121 -9.32 -2.62 14.92
C HIS A 121 -10.13 -1.50 15.56
N TRP A 122 -11.03 -0.90 14.80
CA TRP A 122 -11.91 0.14 15.31
C TRP A 122 -13.20 0.21 14.51
N ALA A 123 -14.34 0.25 15.20
CA ALA A 123 -15.68 0.32 14.62
C ALA A 123 -15.95 -0.74 13.52
N GLY A 124 -15.40 -1.94 13.69
CA GLY A 124 -15.53 -3.04 12.73
C GLY A 124 -14.61 -2.96 11.52
N MET A 125 -13.70 -1.99 11.44
CA MET A 125 -12.66 -1.88 10.42
C MET A 125 -11.33 -2.44 10.93
N TYR A 126 -10.56 -3.05 10.04
CA TYR A 126 -9.16 -3.41 10.28
C TYR A 126 -8.25 -2.52 9.45
N LEU A 127 -7.41 -1.79 10.17
CA LEU A 127 -6.55 -0.75 9.65
C LEU A 127 -5.09 -1.16 9.79
N GLN A 128 -4.31 -0.93 8.74
CA GLN A 128 -2.86 -1.09 8.75
C GLN A 128 -2.21 -0.06 7.83
N GLU A 129 -0.88 0.02 7.87
CA GLU A 129 -0.14 0.77 6.85
C GLU A 129 -0.30 0.11 5.46
N PRO A 130 -0.37 0.90 4.37
CA PRO A 130 -0.51 0.34 3.03
C PRO A 130 0.72 -0.50 2.65
N TYR A 131 0.47 -1.75 2.26
CA TYR A 131 1.50 -2.67 1.76
C TYR A 131 1.74 -2.47 0.26
N GLN A 132 2.86 -2.98 -0.25
CA GLN A 132 3.35 -2.75 -1.61
C GLN A 132 2.27 -2.85 -2.71
N ARG A 133 1.43 -3.89 -2.68
CA ARG A 133 0.37 -4.08 -3.68
C ARG A 133 -0.68 -2.97 -3.67
N ILE A 134 -0.99 -2.40 -2.51
CA ILE A 134 -1.94 -1.30 -2.39
C ILE A 134 -1.34 -0.01 -2.93
N LEU A 135 -0.07 0.26 -2.62
CA LEU A 135 0.66 1.39 -3.17
C LEU A 135 0.75 1.30 -4.70
N GLN A 136 0.92 0.08 -5.22
CA GLN A 136 0.82 -0.20 -6.63
C GLN A 136 -0.58 0.16 -7.15
N GLN A 137 -1.65 -0.39 -6.61
CA GLN A 137 -2.99 -0.20 -7.20
C GLN A 137 -3.56 1.22 -7.05
N ALA A 138 -3.15 1.97 -6.04
CA ALA A 138 -3.70 3.29 -5.76
C ALA A 138 -3.32 4.34 -6.82
N THR A 139 -4.28 5.16 -7.23
CA THR A 139 -4.03 6.35 -8.06
C THR A 139 -3.27 7.42 -7.28
N ARG A 140 -3.53 7.55 -5.98
CA ARG A 140 -2.83 8.45 -5.06
C ARG A 140 -2.86 7.88 -3.65
N VAL A 141 -1.73 7.97 -2.95
CA VAL A 141 -1.62 7.62 -1.53
C VAL A 141 -1.93 8.87 -0.71
N THR A 142 -3.03 8.85 0.06
CA THR A 142 -3.54 10.04 0.79
C THR A 142 -3.32 9.98 2.29
N SER A 143 -3.03 8.80 2.85
CA SER A 143 -2.58 8.59 4.23
C SER A 143 -1.82 7.25 4.34
N GLN A 144 -1.18 7.00 5.49
CA GLN A 144 -0.63 5.69 5.84
C GLN A 144 -1.64 4.82 6.61
N VAL A 145 -2.94 5.07 6.45
CA VAL A 145 -4.00 4.32 7.14
C VAL A 145 -4.92 3.69 6.12
N PHE A 146 -4.78 2.38 5.93
CA PHE A 146 -5.53 1.62 4.94
C PHE A 146 -6.48 0.63 5.60
N ASN A 147 -7.77 0.74 5.28
CA ASN A 147 -8.79 -0.23 5.68
C ASN A 147 -8.76 -1.44 4.73
N PHE A 148 -8.16 -2.54 5.17
CA PHE A 148 -7.97 -3.74 4.34
C PHE A 148 -9.09 -4.77 4.50
N MET A 149 -9.84 -4.72 5.60
CA MET A 149 -10.91 -5.67 5.91
C MET A 149 -11.91 -4.99 6.84
N TYR A 150 -13.17 -5.42 6.77
CA TYR A 150 -14.19 -5.09 7.76
C TYR A 150 -14.90 -6.36 8.24
N ILE A 151 -15.58 -6.28 9.39
CA ILE A 151 -16.42 -7.36 9.91
C ILE A 151 -17.88 -7.16 9.45
N HIS A 152 -18.48 -8.17 8.83
CA HIS A 152 -19.90 -8.17 8.51
C HIS A 152 -20.76 -8.01 9.78
N GLY A 153 -21.75 -7.12 9.74
CA GLY A 153 -22.55 -6.77 10.92
C GLY A 153 -21.89 -5.74 11.85
N GLY A 154 -20.66 -5.29 11.54
CA GLY A 154 -20.01 -4.21 12.26
C GLY A 154 -20.50 -2.81 11.86
N PRO A 155 -20.25 -1.79 12.71
CA PRO A 155 -20.64 -0.40 12.48
C PRO A 155 -20.34 0.15 11.09
N ALA A 156 -19.15 -0.12 10.55
CA ALA A 156 -18.74 0.34 9.23
C ALA A 156 -19.61 -0.23 8.09
N VAL A 157 -20.12 -1.46 8.23
CA VAL A 157 -20.87 -2.17 7.18
C VAL A 157 -22.30 -1.68 7.06
N LEU A 158 -22.93 -1.34 8.18
CA LEU A 158 -24.33 -0.88 8.20
C LEU A 158 -24.55 0.35 7.32
N GLU A 159 -23.49 1.15 7.13
CA GLU A 159 -23.50 2.37 6.33
C GLU A 159 -22.77 2.19 4.99
N SER A 160 -22.65 0.96 4.49
CA SER A 160 -22.01 0.59 3.21
C SER A 160 -20.55 1.05 3.06
N HIS A 161 -19.74 1.05 4.14
CA HIS A 161 -18.29 1.24 3.97
C HIS A 161 -17.67 0.01 3.32
N HIS A 162 -16.83 0.25 2.32
CA HIS A 162 -16.11 -0.81 1.62
C HIS A 162 -14.72 -1.01 2.23
N SER A 163 -14.13 -2.19 2.05
CA SER A 163 -12.68 -2.35 2.22
C SER A 163 -11.96 -1.68 1.05
N ASN A 164 -10.64 -1.58 1.14
CA ASN A 164 -9.76 -1.00 0.11
C ASN A 164 -9.85 0.52 -0.02
N MET A 165 -9.77 1.23 1.11
CA MET A 165 -9.78 2.69 1.14
C MET A 165 -8.75 3.22 2.15
N PHE A 166 -8.24 4.42 1.88
CA PHE A 166 -7.43 5.18 2.82
C PHE A 166 -8.33 5.98 3.74
N ILE A 167 -8.10 5.94 5.05
CA ILE A 167 -8.76 6.83 6.03
C ILE A 167 -7.98 8.15 6.05
N THR A 168 -8.64 9.26 5.79
CA THR A 168 -7.99 10.59 5.70
C THR A 168 -8.47 11.57 6.75
N GLU A 169 -9.65 11.34 7.33
CA GLU A 169 -10.24 12.20 8.38
C GLU A 169 -11.19 11.37 9.24
N ILE A 170 -11.19 11.63 10.55
CA ILE A 170 -12.17 11.10 11.51
C ILE A 170 -12.71 12.27 12.33
N SER A 171 -14.02 12.48 12.31
CA SER A 171 -14.73 13.53 13.03
C SER A 171 -14.13 14.94 12.87
N GLY A 172 -13.69 15.29 11.66
CA GLY A 172 -13.06 16.58 11.37
C GLY A 172 -11.57 16.65 11.69
N GLU A 173 -10.99 15.62 12.32
CA GLU A 173 -9.56 15.55 12.59
C GLU A 173 -8.83 14.82 11.43
N PRO A 174 -7.78 15.41 10.84
CA PRO A 174 -6.97 14.75 9.82
C PRO A 174 -6.29 13.47 10.34
N VAL A 175 -6.19 12.46 9.49
CA VAL A 175 -5.53 11.18 9.77
C VAL A 175 -4.42 10.95 8.75
N GLN A 176 -3.19 10.78 9.24
CA GLN A 176 -2.03 10.45 8.41
C GLN A 176 -1.39 9.12 8.82
N THR A 177 -1.53 8.73 10.09
CA THR A 177 -0.88 7.54 10.68
C THR A 177 -1.85 6.73 11.52
N LEU A 178 -1.48 5.48 11.84
CA LEU A 178 -2.26 4.64 12.77
C LEU A 178 -2.32 5.25 14.18
N ASP A 179 -1.31 6.03 14.60
CA ASP A 179 -1.34 6.74 15.88
C ASP A 179 -2.42 7.82 15.93
N ASP A 180 -2.69 8.49 14.81
CA ASP A 180 -3.81 9.43 14.72
C ASP A 180 -5.13 8.72 14.98
N VAL A 181 -5.32 7.54 14.37
CA VAL A 181 -6.52 6.74 14.59
C VAL A 181 -6.65 6.33 16.05
N VAL A 182 -5.60 5.79 16.66
CA VAL A 182 -5.63 5.38 18.07
C VAL A 182 -5.98 6.56 18.97
N ARG A 183 -5.28 7.68 18.81
CA ARG A 183 -5.52 8.91 19.56
C ARG A 183 -6.96 9.43 19.42
N ILE A 184 -7.54 9.36 18.22
CA ILE A 184 -8.92 9.81 17.97
C ILE A 184 -9.92 8.80 18.54
N ALA A 185 -9.74 7.50 18.27
CA ALA A 185 -10.60 6.43 18.75
C ALA A 185 -10.68 6.39 20.28
N SER A 186 -9.56 6.56 20.99
CA SER A 186 -9.54 6.60 22.46
C SER A 186 -10.31 7.79 23.05
N LYS A 187 -10.55 8.86 22.28
CA LYS A 187 -11.41 9.99 22.70
C LYS A 187 -12.89 9.73 22.41
N LEU A 188 -13.19 8.91 21.40
CA LEU A 188 -14.53 8.60 20.91
C LEU A 188 -15.14 7.41 21.68
N LYS A 189 -15.18 7.51 23.01
CA LYS A 189 -15.81 6.49 23.88
C LYS A 189 -17.28 6.81 24.12
N SER A 190 -18.11 5.78 24.09
CA SER A 190 -19.53 5.90 24.41
C SER A 190 -19.78 6.16 25.89
N ASN A 191 -20.68 7.12 26.16
CA ASN A 191 -21.21 7.31 27.50
C ASN A 191 -22.06 6.10 27.89
N GLY A 192 -21.93 5.64 29.14
CA GLY A 192 -22.78 4.57 29.69
C GLY A 192 -22.37 3.14 29.31
N LEU A 193 -21.23 2.92 28.66
CA LEU A 193 -20.74 1.56 28.33
C LEU A 193 -20.64 0.66 29.57
N ALA A 194 -20.09 1.18 30.67
CA ALA A 194 -19.95 0.41 31.90
C ALA A 194 -21.30 -0.01 32.51
N GLU A 195 -22.27 0.92 32.52
CA GLU A 195 -23.63 0.63 32.99
C GLU A 195 -24.31 -0.39 32.07
N PHE A 196 -24.17 -0.22 30.75
CA PHE A 196 -24.71 -1.14 29.76
C PHE A 196 -24.15 -2.55 29.94
N ASN A 197 -22.83 -2.69 30.06
CA ASN A 197 -22.16 -3.97 30.27
C ASN A 197 -22.64 -4.67 31.55
N ASN A 198 -22.84 -3.91 32.62
CA ASN A 198 -23.36 -4.43 33.88
C ASN A 198 -24.79 -4.98 33.72
N LYS A 199 -25.67 -4.22 33.04
CA LYS A 199 -27.04 -4.66 32.74
C LYS A 199 -27.09 -5.92 31.88
N VAL A 200 -26.24 -6.00 30.84
CA VAL A 200 -26.10 -7.22 30.02
C VAL A 200 -25.70 -8.41 30.89
N ALA A 201 -24.68 -8.25 31.74
CA ALA A 201 -24.19 -9.33 32.60
C ALA A 201 -25.25 -9.83 33.60
N ASN A 202 -26.20 -8.97 33.98
CA ASN A 202 -27.29 -9.29 34.90
C ASN A 202 -28.60 -9.67 34.21
N ASN A 203 -28.62 -9.86 32.88
CA ASN A 203 -29.82 -10.15 32.08
C ASN A 203 -30.96 -9.12 32.25
N GLU A 204 -30.63 -7.85 32.44
CA GLU A 204 -31.61 -6.78 32.60
C GLU A 204 -32.10 -6.23 31.24
N MET A 205 -33.40 -5.95 31.11
CA MET A 205 -33.96 -5.34 29.90
C MET A 205 -33.66 -3.83 29.83
N PHE A 206 -33.31 -3.35 28.64
CA PHE A 206 -33.08 -1.94 28.37
C PHE A 206 -34.38 -1.25 27.98
N ALA A 207 -34.75 -0.16 28.68
CA ALA A 207 -35.99 0.57 28.41
C ALA A 207 -36.07 1.14 26.97
N ASN A 208 -34.93 1.46 26.34
CA ASN A 208 -34.90 2.20 25.06
C ASN A 208 -34.04 1.54 23.95
N GLY A 209 -33.47 0.36 24.17
CA GLY A 209 -32.68 -0.37 23.15
C GLY A 209 -31.43 0.34 22.59
N ALA A 210 -31.04 1.51 23.11
CA ALA A 210 -29.90 2.26 22.62
C ALA A 210 -28.59 1.58 23.04
N MET A 211 -27.83 1.09 22.06
CA MET A 211 -26.50 0.52 22.29
C MET A 211 -25.45 1.64 22.52
N PRO A 212 -24.46 1.41 23.40
CA PRO A 212 -23.34 2.32 23.58
C PRO A 212 -22.60 2.52 22.26
N GLY A 213 -22.46 3.78 21.86
CA GLY A 213 -21.74 4.19 20.68
C GLY A 213 -21.78 5.70 20.50
N CYS A 214 -20.97 6.20 19.59
CA CYS A 214 -20.99 7.60 19.17
C CYS A 214 -21.12 7.69 17.64
N ASP A 215 -21.74 8.78 17.16
CA ASP A 215 -21.83 9.06 15.73
C ASP A 215 -20.53 9.73 15.28
N VAL A 216 -19.91 9.16 14.24
CA VAL A 216 -18.57 9.49 13.79
C VAL A 216 -18.59 9.67 12.29
N LYS A 217 -18.12 10.83 11.82
CA LYS A 217 -18.00 11.11 10.39
C LYS A 217 -16.60 10.73 9.92
N ILE A 218 -16.48 9.90 8.89
CA ILE A 218 -15.21 9.45 8.36
C ILE A 218 -15.10 9.90 6.91
N ARG A 219 -13.97 10.51 6.56
CA ARG A 219 -13.56 10.76 5.18
C ARG A 219 -12.55 9.70 4.77
N THR A 220 -12.74 9.20 3.57
CA THR A 220 -11.92 8.15 2.99
C THR A 220 -11.66 8.41 1.52
N VAL A 221 -10.62 7.77 0.98
CA VAL A 221 -10.28 7.82 -0.44
C VAL A 221 -10.13 6.40 -0.96
N LEU A 222 -10.89 6.05 -1.99
CA LEU A 222 -10.81 4.74 -2.65
C LEU A 222 -9.53 4.62 -3.48
N LEU A 223 -9.16 3.39 -3.89
CA LEU A 223 -7.96 3.16 -4.71
C LEU A 223 -7.99 3.91 -6.06
N ASN A 224 -9.18 4.14 -6.62
CA ASN A 224 -9.37 4.93 -7.85
C ASN A 224 -9.26 6.45 -7.64
N GLY A 225 -9.03 6.91 -6.40
CA GLY A 225 -8.91 8.32 -6.03
C GLY A 225 -10.21 9.02 -5.66
N GLU A 226 -11.35 8.32 -5.67
CA GLU A 226 -12.66 8.89 -5.30
C GLU A 226 -12.76 9.15 -3.79
N ASP A 227 -13.19 10.35 -3.43
CA ASP A 227 -13.47 10.74 -2.04
C ASP A 227 -14.85 10.25 -1.59
N VAL A 228 -14.90 9.54 -0.46
CA VAL A 228 -16.13 9.06 0.16
C VAL A 228 -16.21 9.57 1.60
N ILE A 229 -17.34 10.19 1.93
CA ILE A 229 -17.64 10.69 3.28
C ILE A 229 -18.88 9.99 3.78
N LYS A 230 -18.78 9.40 4.97
CA LYS A 230 -19.90 8.69 5.59
C LYS A 230 -19.91 8.90 7.10
N THR A 231 -21.09 8.79 7.67
CA THR A 231 -21.26 8.77 9.13
C THR A 231 -21.51 7.34 9.54
N ILE A 232 -20.83 6.87 10.58
CA ILE A 232 -21.08 5.58 11.24
C ILE A 232 -21.48 5.83 12.69
N ARG A 233 -22.19 4.89 13.29
CA ARG A 233 -22.37 4.86 14.74
C ARG A 233 -21.56 3.72 15.33
N THR A 234 -20.59 4.01 16.20
CA THR A 234 -19.76 2.97 16.84
C THR A 234 -20.60 2.03 17.69
N ASN A 235 -20.03 0.87 18.03
CA ASN A 235 -20.62 -0.06 18.97
C ASN A 235 -19.51 -0.63 19.85
N ASP A 236 -19.26 0.05 20.97
CA ASP A 236 -18.08 -0.21 21.77
C ASP A 236 -18.21 -1.51 22.59
N HIS A 237 -19.44 -2.03 22.74
CA HIS A 237 -19.71 -3.29 23.43
C HIS A 237 -19.32 -4.51 22.57
N TYR A 238 -19.78 -4.56 21.32
CA TYR A 238 -19.51 -5.71 20.43
C TYR A 238 -18.25 -5.53 19.58
N PHE A 239 -17.83 -4.28 19.34
CA PHE A 239 -16.68 -3.95 18.49
C PHE A 239 -15.73 -3.00 19.22
N PRO A 240 -15.15 -3.43 20.36
CA PRO A 240 -14.19 -2.61 21.08
C PRO A 240 -12.98 -2.27 20.20
N ALA A 241 -12.41 -1.10 20.47
CA ALA A 241 -11.21 -0.64 19.82
C ALA A 241 -9.98 -1.32 20.45
N TRP A 242 -9.11 -1.87 19.62
CA TRP A 242 -7.87 -2.50 20.08
C TRP A 242 -6.80 -2.40 18.99
N GLN A 243 -5.55 -2.60 19.38
CA GLN A 243 -4.45 -2.75 18.45
C GLN A 243 -3.62 -4.00 18.75
N LEU A 244 -3.10 -4.58 17.67
CA LEU A 244 -2.06 -5.59 17.70
C LEU A 244 -0.76 -4.94 17.26
N THR A 245 0.30 -5.12 18.03
CA THR A 245 1.66 -4.68 17.67
C THR A 245 2.65 -5.82 17.83
N ARG A 246 3.69 -5.86 17.01
CA ARG A 246 4.85 -6.73 17.23
C ARG A 246 6.14 -6.02 16.86
N GLY A 247 7.25 -6.59 17.31
CA GLY A 247 8.58 -6.10 16.98
C GLY A 247 8.96 -6.24 15.49
N PRO A 248 10.19 -5.84 15.14
CA PRO A 248 10.63 -5.80 13.74
C PRO A 248 10.71 -7.18 13.07
N ARG A 249 10.94 -8.26 13.83
CA ARG A 249 11.16 -9.62 13.31
C ARG A 249 9.84 -10.34 13.11
N ILE A 250 9.78 -11.20 12.10
CA ILE A 250 8.55 -11.90 11.71
C ILE A 250 8.04 -12.87 12.78
N ASP A 251 8.94 -13.35 13.62
CA ASP A 251 8.73 -14.26 14.75
C ASP A 251 8.53 -13.53 16.08
N ASP A 252 8.57 -12.19 16.10
CA ASP A 252 8.26 -11.43 17.30
C ASP A 252 6.80 -11.63 17.70
N GLU A 253 6.56 -11.83 18.99
CA GLU A 253 5.23 -12.04 19.55
C GLU A 253 4.33 -10.81 19.35
N TRP A 254 3.04 -11.07 19.09
CA TRP A 254 2.03 -10.03 19.01
C TRP A 254 1.52 -9.66 20.40
N ILE A 255 1.47 -8.37 20.67
CA ILE A 255 0.92 -7.77 21.88
C ILE A 255 -0.42 -7.13 21.52
N VAL A 256 -1.45 -7.46 22.29
CA VAL A 256 -2.80 -6.88 22.17
C VAL A 256 -2.94 -5.77 23.21
N GLU A 257 -3.48 -4.63 22.80
CA GLU A 257 -3.79 -3.50 23.66
C GLU A 257 -5.20 -2.98 23.36
N GLU A 258 -6.02 -2.79 24.38
CA GLU A 258 -7.33 -2.13 24.28
C GLU A 258 -7.18 -0.60 24.31
N LEU A 259 -8.00 0.12 23.53
CA LEU A 259 -7.87 1.58 23.32
C LEU A 259 -8.89 2.42 24.11
#